data_AF-A0A259KYV3-F1
#
_entry.id   AF-A0A259KYV3-F1
#
_cell.length_a   1.000
_cell.length_b   1.000
_cell.length_c   1.000
_cell.angle_alpha   90.00
_cell.angle_beta   90.00
_cell.angle_gamma   90.00
#
_symmetry.space_group_name_H-M   'P 1'
#
loop_
_entity.id
_entity.type
_entity.pdbx_description
1 polymer ?
#
loop_
_entity_poly.entity_id
_entity_poly.type
_entity_poly.pdbx_seq_one_letter_code
_entity_poly.pdbx_strand_id
1 'polypeptide(L)' 'AGERMSHADLAAAAHLSVADYLGDVPWDEDEDAKAWYARLKSRPTFRALLNDSIPGMPASSTYADLDF' A
#
# COMPACT_ATOMS: atom_id res chain seq x y z
N ALA A 1 0.00 -17.97 -4.60
CA ALA A 1 0.76 -17.12 -3.67
C ALA A 1 1.50 -18.03 -2.71
N GLY A 2 2.80 -17.82 -2.52
CA GLY A 2 3.70 -18.64 -1.70
C GLY A 2 4.96 -17.81 -1.44
N GLU A 3 6.15 -18.41 -1.38
CA GLU A 3 7.38 -17.65 -1.13
C GLU A 3 7.74 -16.61 -2.22
N ARG A 4 7.10 -16.69 -3.39
CA ARG A 4 7.33 -15.78 -4.51
C ARG A 4 6.10 -14.92 -4.78
N MET A 5 6.37 -13.63 -5.02
CA MET A 5 5.38 -12.66 -5.47
C MET A 5 4.66 -13.16 -6.73
N SER A 6 3.36 -12.91 -6.76
CA SER A 6 2.45 -13.35 -7.80
C SER A 6 1.41 -12.27 -8.12
N HIS A 7 0.56 -12.49 -9.12
CA HIS A 7 -0.54 -11.57 -9.41
C HIS A 7 -1.52 -11.40 -8.23
N ALA A 8 -1.62 -12.39 -7.34
CA ALA A 8 -2.44 -12.27 -6.14
C ALA A 8 -1.93 -11.14 -5.22
N ASP A 9 -0.61 -11.00 -5.09
CA ASP A 9 0.00 -9.94 -4.29
C ASP A 9 -0.27 -8.55 -4.89
N LEU A 10 -0.17 -8.44 -6.22
CA LEU A 10 -0.45 -7.19 -6.93
C LEU A 10 -1.93 -6.81 -6.84
N ALA A 11 -2.84 -7.77 -6.96
CA ALA A 11 -4.28 -7.53 -6.82
C ALA A 11 -4.63 -7.06 -5.41
N ALA A 12 -4.12 -7.74 -4.39
CA ALA A 12 -4.31 -7.36 -2.99
C ALA A 12 -3.72 -5.97 -2.71
N ALA A 13 -2.49 -5.70 -3.15
CA ALA A 13 -1.84 -4.40 -2.95
C ALA A 13 -2.56 -3.25 -3.67
N ALA A 14 -3.11 -3.49 -4.87
CA ALA A 14 -3.89 -2.48 -5.58
C ALA A 14 -5.14 -2.08 -4.79
N HIS A 15 -5.92 -3.05 -4.31
CA HIS A 15 -7.09 -2.75 -3.48
C HIS A 15 -6.70 -2.09 -2.15
N LEU A 16 -5.67 -2.61 -1.48
CA LEU A 16 -5.20 -2.08 -0.21
C LEU A 16 -4.65 -0.66 -0.36
N SER A 17 -4.05 -0.32 -1.50
CA SER A 17 -3.57 1.05 -1.77
C SER A 17 -4.69 2.08 -1.83
N VAL A 18 -5.88 1.71 -2.29
CA VAL A 18 -7.05 2.60 -2.27
C VAL A 18 -7.52 2.82 -0.83
N ALA A 19 -7.56 1.77 -0.01
CA ALA A 19 -7.91 1.90 1.41
C ALA A 19 -6.85 2.70 2.20
N ASP A 20 -5.56 2.50 1.92
CA ASP A 20 -4.45 3.24 2.54
C ASP A 20 -4.50 4.73 2.13
N TYR A 21 -4.88 5.03 0.88
CA TYR A 21 -5.10 6.41 0.42
C TYR A 21 -6.13 7.14 1.29
N LEU A 22 -7.23 6.45 1.61
CA LEU A 22 -8.33 6.96 2.41
C LEU A 22 -8.01 6.99 3.92
N GLY A 23 -6.94 6.30 4.35
CA GLY A 23 -6.57 6.17 5.76
C GLY A 23 -7.39 5.13 6.53
N ASP A 24 -8.05 4.20 5.83
CA ASP A 24 -8.97 3.21 6.41
C ASP A 24 -8.28 1.89 6.81
N VAL A 25 -6.96 1.78 6.63
CA VAL A 25 -6.20 0.55 6.94
C VAL A 25 -5.62 0.63 8.36
N PRO A 26 -6.01 -0.26 9.28
CA PRO A 26 -5.47 -0.28 10.64
C PRO A 26 -4.12 -1.02 10.66
N TRP A 27 -3.05 -0.35 10.23
CA TRP A 27 -1.72 -0.96 10.10
C TRP A 27 -1.15 -1.54 11.40
N ASP A 28 -1.63 -1.08 12.56
CA ASP A 28 -1.20 -1.56 13.88
C ASP A 28 -1.90 -2.87 14.33
N GLU A 29 -2.89 -3.36 13.59
CA GLU A 29 -3.61 -4.61 13.94
C GLU A 29 -2.88 -5.88 13.47
N ASP A 30 -2.10 -5.79 12.39
CA ASP A 30 -1.41 -6.93 11.78
C ASP A 30 -0.03 -6.53 11.23
N GLU A 31 1.00 -6.82 12.02
CA GLU A 31 2.40 -6.56 11.69
C GLU A 31 2.90 -7.35 10.46
N ASP A 32 2.38 -8.56 10.22
CA ASP A 32 2.77 -9.38 9.07
C ASP A 32 2.22 -8.78 7.77
N ALA A 33 0.96 -8.33 7.80
CA ALA A 33 0.33 -7.63 6.67
C ALA A 33 1.02 -6.29 6.38
N LYS A 34 1.35 -5.54 7.42
CA LYS A 34 2.12 -4.29 7.33
C LYS A 34 3.49 -4.52 6.70
N ALA A 35 4.25 -5.50 7.19
CA ALA A 35 5.57 -5.83 6.65
C ALA A 35 5.50 -6.33 5.20
N TRP A 36 4.49 -7.12 4.84
CA TRP A 36 4.26 -7.56 3.47
C TRP A 36 3.94 -6.38 2.54
N TYR A 37 3.06 -5.47 2.95
CA TYR A 37 2.68 -4.32 2.13
C TYR A 37 3.83 -3.32 1.98
N ALA A 38 4.59 -3.05 3.03
CA ALA A 38 5.79 -2.19 2.97
C ALA A 38 6.81 -2.69 1.93
N ARG A 39 7.02 -4.02 1.83
CA ARG A 39 7.87 -4.62 0.78
C ARG A 39 7.34 -4.38 -0.63
N LEU A 40 6.02 -4.41 -0.83
CA LEU A 40 5.40 -4.13 -2.13
C LEU A 40 5.46 -2.64 -2.48
N LYS A 41 5.13 -1.78 -1.52
CA LYS A 41 5.13 -0.32 -1.60
C LYS A 41 6.52 0.25 -1.95
N SER A 42 7.57 -0.38 -1.44
CA SER A 42 8.96 0.01 -1.69
C SER A 42 9.46 -0.29 -3.12
N ARG A 43 8.69 -1.03 -3.94
CA ARG A 43 9.14 -1.42 -5.28
C ARG A 43 9.03 -0.26 -6.26
N PRO A 44 9.95 -0.11 -7.24
CA PRO A 44 9.88 0.93 -8.26
C PRO A 44 8.55 0.99 -9.03
N THR A 45 7.92 -0.17 -9.24
CA THR A 45 6.62 -0.30 -9.93
C THR A 45 5.47 0.33 -9.15
N PHE A 46 5.60 0.50 -7.84
CA PHE A 46 4.56 1.07 -6.98
C PHE A 46 4.60 2.61 -6.93
N ARG A 47 5.72 3.23 -7.31
CA ARG A 47 5.91 4.69 -7.25
C ARG A 47 4.88 5.48 -8.05
N ALA A 48 4.36 4.92 -9.14
CA ALA A 48 3.32 5.58 -9.92
C ALA A 48 2.05 5.74 -9.08
N LEU A 49 1.65 4.69 -8.34
CA LEU A 49 0.51 4.74 -7.42
C LEU A 49 0.74 5.72 -6.28
N LEU A 50 1.93 5.72 -5.66
CA LEU A 50 2.23 6.63 -4.54
C LEU A 50 2.23 8.12 -4.92
N ASN A 51 2.33 8.43 -6.21
CA ASN A 51 2.22 9.78 -6.74
C ASN A 51 0.79 10.16 -7.14
N ASP A 52 -0.18 9.24 -7.05
CA ASP A 52 -1.57 9.53 -7.35
C ASP A 52 -2.11 10.55 -6.33
N SER A 53 -2.86 11.52 -6.85
CA SER A 53 -3.48 12.57 -6.05
C SER A 53 -4.87 12.87 -6.61
N ILE A 54 -5.86 12.89 -5.73
CA ILE A 54 -7.25 13.15 -6.07
C ILE A 54 -7.59 14.58 -5.62
N PRO A 55 -7.92 15.50 -6.53
CA PRO A 55 -8.30 16.86 -6.17
C PRO A 55 -9.45 16.89 -5.17
N GLY A 56 -9.26 17.59 -4.05
CA GLY A 56 -10.25 17.69 -2.97
C GLY A 56 -10.23 16.52 -1.98
N MET A 57 -9.34 15.55 -2.15
CA MET A 57 -9.16 14.42 -1.25
C MET A 57 -7.66 14.20 -1.00
N PRO A 58 -7.07 14.84 0.04
CA PRO A 58 -5.68 14.59 0.38
C PRO A 58 -5.50 13.13 0.81
N ALA A 59 -4.39 12.52 0.41
CA ALA A 59 -4.03 11.18 0.83
C ALA A 59 -3.73 11.13 2.35
N SER A 60 -3.90 9.96 2.95
CA SER A 60 -3.41 9.67 4.32
C SER A 60 -1.92 10.00 4.46
N SER A 61 -1.51 10.38 5.68
CA SER A 61 -0.09 10.61 6.01
C SER A 61 0.78 9.37 5.79
N THR A 62 0.19 8.18 5.92
CA THR A 62 0.88 6.91 5.68
C THR A 62 1.03 6.59 4.20
N TYR A 63 0.25 7.22 3.31
CA TYR A 63 0.10 6.77 1.93
C TYR A 63 1.40 6.82 1.14
N ALA A 64 2.18 7.90 1.23
CA ALA A 64 3.46 8.02 0.53
C ALA A 64 4.66 7.64 1.42
N ASP A 65 4.42 7.38 2.71
CA ASP A 65 5.45 6.96 3.65
C ASP A 65 5.79 5.48 3.41
N LEU A 66 7.08 5.16 3.41
CA LEU A 66 7.58 3.80 3.27
C LEU A 66 7.86 3.15 4.63
N ASP A 67 7.95 3.95 5.69
CA ASP A 67 8.23 3.54 7.07
C ASP A 67 6.98 3.69 7.99
N PHE A 68 5.80 3.79 7.39
CA PHE A 68 4.49 3.88 8.06
C PHE A 68 4.22 2.72 9.02
#